data_AF-A0A967ACP7-F1
#
_entry.id   AF-A0A967ACP7-F1
#
_cell.length_a   1.000
_cell.length_b   1.000
_cell.length_c   1.000
_cell.angle_alpha   90.00
_cell.angle_beta   90.00
_cell.angle_gamma   90.00
#
_symmetry.space_group_name_H-M   'P 1'
#
loop_
_entity.id
_entity.type
_entity.pdbx_description
1 polymer ?
#
loop_
_entity_poly.entity_id
_entity_poly.type
_entity_poly.pdbx_seq_one_letter_code
_entity_poly.pdbx_strand_id
1 'polypeptide(L)'
;MTGARWSSLQRFVCITMIAHREEVRMSVGRVLAALSVAFLMAPFSAWSQSFMDKAKKDSAVEMSDEEPAMQKAMERAQTGLDDFLRRAGAPPPDTEYYSVKVRVREGESLEYLWLSNLKANGELWSGRIDNTPMIRSVKKGQSYSFAKSEIVDWTYIDRTKKKIVGNFTTCALLTKEPPDVAQRIQKQYGLDCDR
;
A
#
# COMPACT_ATOMS: atom_id res chain seq x y z
N MET A 1 -37.70 18.63 -19.47
CA MET A 1 -37.18 18.42 -18.09
C MET A 1 -35.82 17.77 -18.24
N THR A 2 -34.78 18.57 -17.99
CA THR A 2 -33.37 18.31 -18.28
C THR A 2 -32.72 17.41 -17.24
N GLY A 3 -31.80 16.56 -17.71
CA GLY A 3 -31.13 15.54 -16.90
C GLY A 3 -30.09 16.04 -15.89
N ALA A 4 -29.72 15.14 -15.00
CA ALA A 4 -28.54 15.26 -14.15
C ALA A 4 -27.58 14.11 -14.49
N ARG A 5 -26.56 14.48 -15.24
CA ARG A 5 -25.36 13.74 -15.63
C ARG A 5 -24.48 13.60 -14.39
N TRP A 6 -24.43 12.40 -13.79
CA TRP A 6 -23.55 12.16 -12.63
C TRP A 6 -22.10 12.10 -13.13
N SER A 7 -21.32 13.10 -12.75
CA SER A 7 -19.96 13.35 -13.18
C SER A 7 -18.94 12.46 -12.43
N SER A 8 -18.01 11.92 -13.21
CA SER A 8 -16.92 11.00 -12.84
C SER A 8 -15.85 11.55 -11.88
N LEU A 9 -16.20 12.42 -10.93
CA LEU A 9 -15.24 13.14 -10.07
C LEU A 9 -15.23 12.71 -8.59
N GLN A 10 -16.08 11.77 -8.18
CA GLN A 10 -16.05 11.21 -6.80
C GLN A 10 -15.08 10.03 -6.60
N ARG A 11 -14.35 9.61 -7.65
CA ARG A 11 -13.30 8.58 -7.59
C ARG A 11 -11.89 9.12 -7.35
N PHE A 12 -11.71 10.44 -7.17
CA PHE A 12 -10.40 11.08 -7.13
C PHE A 12 -9.85 11.43 -5.72
N VAL A 13 -10.53 11.07 -4.63
CA VAL A 13 -10.23 11.68 -3.31
C VAL A 13 -9.34 10.83 -2.37
N CYS A 14 -9.11 9.54 -2.59
CA CYS A 14 -8.33 8.74 -1.63
C CYS A 14 -6.80 8.77 -1.78
N ILE A 15 -6.23 9.29 -2.88
CA ILE A 15 -4.77 9.36 -3.04
C ILE A 15 -4.23 10.79 -2.84
N THR A 16 -5.09 11.81 -2.90
CA THR A 16 -4.67 13.22 -2.78
C THR A 16 -4.77 13.77 -1.35
N MET A 17 -5.48 13.11 -0.42
CA MET A 17 -5.66 13.63 0.95
C MET A 17 -4.43 13.53 1.86
N ILE A 18 -3.35 12.84 1.46
CA ILE A 18 -2.09 12.80 2.22
C ILE A 18 -1.11 13.92 1.78
N ALA A 19 -1.35 14.61 0.67
CA ALA A 19 -0.39 15.54 0.07
C ALA A 19 -0.82 17.03 0.02
N HIS A 20 -2.01 17.41 0.51
CA HIS A 20 -2.53 18.79 0.35
C HIS A 20 -2.99 19.46 1.66
N ARG A 21 -2.25 19.26 2.76
CA ARG A 21 -2.48 19.99 4.03
C ARG A 21 -1.47 21.12 4.25
N GLU A 22 -1.06 21.83 3.20
CA GLU A 22 -0.23 23.04 3.29
C GLU A 22 -0.58 24.04 2.18
N GLU A 23 -1.75 24.67 2.24
CA GLU A 23 -1.93 25.99 1.63
C GLU A 23 -2.72 26.88 2.60
N VAL A 24 -2.00 27.46 3.55
CA VAL A 24 -2.50 28.57 4.35
C VAL A 24 -2.52 29.80 3.45
N ARG A 25 -3.71 30.38 3.28
CA ARG A 25 -3.95 31.70 2.68
C ARG A 25 -2.91 32.72 3.16
N MET A 26 -2.00 33.15 2.27
CA MET A 26 -1.31 34.42 2.46
C MET A 26 -2.18 35.54 1.90
N SER A 27 -2.81 36.29 2.80
CA SER A 27 -3.19 37.66 2.53
C SER A 27 -2.60 38.53 3.63
N VAL A 28 -2.25 39.76 3.23
CA VAL A 28 -1.84 40.92 4.03
C VAL A 28 -0.33 41.15 4.18
N GLY A 29 0.13 42.21 3.51
CA GLY A 29 0.85 43.31 4.17
C GLY A 29 2.37 43.19 4.30
N ARG A 30 3.09 44.07 3.59
CA ARG A 30 4.50 44.41 3.83
C ARG A 30 4.69 44.98 5.24
N VAL A 31 5.54 44.41 6.10
CA VAL A 31 6.37 45.13 7.09
C VAL A 31 7.70 44.36 7.33
N LEU A 32 8.74 45.12 7.65
CA LEU A 32 10.18 44.88 7.56
C LEU A 32 10.82 43.90 8.57
N ALA A 33 11.91 43.27 8.11
CA ALA A 33 13.18 42.94 8.77
C ALA A 33 13.24 42.40 10.21
N ALA A 34 13.73 41.16 10.35
CA ALA A 34 14.70 40.77 11.39
C ALA A 34 15.50 39.54 10.91
N LEU A 35 16.82 39.70 10.77
CA LEU A 35 17.77 38.61 10.56
C LEU A 35 17.80 37.72 11.79
N SER A 36 17.39 36.46 11.64
CA SER A 36 17.52 35.42 12.67
C SER A 36 18.16 34.18 12.06
N VAL A 37 19.20 33.71 12.73
CA VAL A 37 20.10 32.59 12.43
C VAL A 37 19.38 31.39 11.76
N ALA A 38 19.81 31.04 10.55
CA ALA A 38 19.36 29.87 9.80
C ALA A 38 20.54 28.89 9.61
N PHE A 39 20.53 27.75 10.33
CA PHE A 39 21.26 26.47 10.11
C PHE A 39 21.22 25.73 11.47
N LEU A 40 20.75 24.50 11.71
CA LEU A 40 20.58 23.28 10.94
C LEU A 40 19.40 22.50 11.53
N MET A 41 18.26 22.45 10.84
CA MET A 41 17.24 21.42 11.03
C MET A 41 16.88 20.91 9.63
N ALA A 42 17.83 20.24 8.99
CA ALA A 42 17.51 19.46 7.79
C ALA A 42 16.62 18.27 8.23
N PRO A 43 15.53 17.99 7.50
CA PRO A 43 14.43 17.19 8.02
C PRO A 43 14.81 15.70 8.03
N PHE A 44 14.68 15.09 9.20
CA PHE A 44 14.79 13.63 9.43
C PHE A 44 13.74 12.78 8.65
N SER A 45 12.96 13.38 7.75
CA SER A 45 11.91 12.73 6.96
C SER A 45 12.43 11.99 5.72
N ALA A 46 13.64 12.31 5.24
CA ALA A 46 14.17 11.77 3.98
C ALA A 46 14.31 10.22 3.98
N TRP A 47 14.58 9.59 5.13
CA TRP A 47 14.72 8.14 5.18
C TRP A 47 13.39 7.38 5.12
N SER A 48 12.33 7.91 5.73
CA SER A 48 10.98 7.30 5.67
C SER A 48 10.40 7.28 4.26
N GLN A 49 10.73 8.29 3.45
CA GLN A 49 10.30 8.35 2.06
C GLN A 49 10.96 7.25 1.23
N SER A 50 12.21 6.89 1.51
CA SER A 50 12.92 5.85 0.75
C SER A 50 12.31 4.46 0.93
N PHE A 51 11.95 4.07 2.15
CA PHE A 51 11.30 2.78 2.41
C PHE A 51 9.91 2.71 1.76
N MET A 52 9.16 3.82 1.77
CA MET A 52 7.85 3.89 1.12
C MET A 52 7.93 3.81 -0.40
N ASP A 53 8.95 4.45 -1.00
CA ASP A 53 9.16 4.34 -2.44
C ASP A 53 9.62 2.94 -2.85
N LYS A 54 10.36 2.25 -1.97
CA LYS A 54 10.73 0.83 -2.15
C LYS A 54 9.53 -0.10 -1.98
N ALA A 55 8.76 0.04 -0.90
CA ALA A 55 7.54 -0.74 -0.65
C ALA A 55 6.47 -0.55 -1.75
N LYS A 56 6.43 0.62 -2.40
CA LYS A 56 5.57 0.85 -3.58
C LYS A 56 6.12 0.21 -4.86
N LYS A 57 7.42 -0.02 -4.94
CA LYS A 57 8.14 -0.60 -6.08
C LYS A 57 8.51 -2.06 -5.87
N ASP A 58 8.00 -2.72 -4.81
CA ASP A 58 8.29 -4.09 -4.37
C ASP A 58 8.73 -5.01 -5.53
N SER A 59 10.04 -5.04 -5.74
CA SER A 59 10.65 -5.82 -6.81
C SER A 59 10.87 -7.24 -6.33
N ALA A 60 10.87 -8.21 -7.24
CA ALA A 60 11.19 -9.60 -6.89
C ALA A 60 12.57 -9.75 -6.23
N VAL A 61 13.50 -8.80 -6.46
CA VAL A 61 14.82 -8.78 -5.82
C VAL A 61 14.73 -8.49 -4.32
N GLU A 62 13.85 -7.58 -3.89
CA GLU A 62 13.68 -7.26 -2.46
C GLU A 62 12.84 -8.31 -1.74
N MET A 63 11.98 -9.00 -2.47
CA MET A 63 11.14 -10.11 -2.00
C MET A 63 11.71 -11.47 -2.39
N SER A 64 12.99 -11.69 -2.13
CA SER A 64 13.56 -13.04 -2.33
C SER A 64 12.81 -14.05 -1.46
N ASP A 65 12.14 -15.00 -2.11
CA ASP A 65 11.44 -16.12 -1.47
C ASP A 65 12.40 -17.07 -0.75
N GLU A 66 13.72 -16.86 -0.84
CA GLU A 66 14.74 -17.65 -0.14
C GLU A 66 15.04 -17.09 1.26
N GLU A 67 14.65 -15.85 1.55
CA GLU A 67 14.87 -15.27 2.87
C GLU A 67 13.89 -15.82 3.91
N PRO A 68 14.35 -16.35 5.05
CA PRO A 68 13.47 -16.97 6.05
C PRO A 68 12.36 -16.06 6.57
N ALA A 69 12.62 -14.75 6.71
CA ALA A 69 11.62 -13.78 7.14
C ALA A 69 10.50 -13.60 6.10
N MET A 70 10.86 -13.59 4.81
CA MET A 70 9.91 -13.46 3.71
C MET A 70 9.06 -14.74 3.56
N GLN A 71 9.67 -15.92 3.63
CA GLN A 71 8.95 -17.20 3.64
C GLN A 71 7.92 -17.26 4.75
N LYS A 72 8.34 -16.95 5.99
CA LYS A 72 7.45 -16.93 7.15
C LYS A 72 6.29 -15.95 6.97
N ALA A 73 6.54 -14.79 6.37
CA ALA A 73 5.50 -13.82 6.05
C ALA A 73 4.49 -14.35 5.04
N MET A 74 4.95 -15.02 3.97
CA MET A 74 4.07 -15.62 2.97
C MET A 74 3.25 -16.79 3.54
N GLU A 75 3.85 -17.66 4.37
CA GLU A 75 3.15 -18.75 5.06
C GLU A 75 2.05 -18.22 6.00
N ARG A 76 2.36 -17.15 6.74
CA ARG A 76 1.40 -16.46 7.60
C ARG A 76 0.26 -15.86 6.79
N ALA A 77 0.57 -15.26 5.63
CA ALA A 77 -0.46 -14.79 4.70
C ALA A 77 -1.37 -15.92 4.23
N GLN A 78 -0.81 -17.09 3.86
CA GLN A 78 -1.61 -18.25 3.44
C GLN A 78 -2.55 -18.73 4.54
N THR A 79 -2.09 -18.75 5.79
CA THR A 79 -2.90 -19.22 6.93
C THR A 79 -4.19 -18.41 7.11
N GLY A 80 -4.16 -17.10 6.86
CA GLY A 80 -5.32 -16.21 6.99
C GLY A 80 -6.06 -15.91 5.68
N LEU A 81 -5.61 -16.46 4.55
CA LEU A 81 -6.08 -16.05 3.22
C LEU A 81 -7.58 -16.29 3.01
N ASP A 82 -8.10 -17.40 3.51
CA ASP A 82 -9.51 -17.79 3.30
C ASP A 82 -10.45 -16.86 4.05
N ASP A 83 -10.12 -16.50 5.29
CA ASP A 83 -10.88 -15.52 6.06
C ASP A 83 -10.82 -14.14 5.41
N PHE A 84 -9.62 -13.74 4.94
CA PHE A 84 -9.44 -12.49 4.21
C PHE A 84 -10.32 -12.43 2.96
N LEU A 85 -10.28 -13.44 2.08
CA LEU A 85 -11.05 -13.45 0.83
C LEU A 85 -12.56 -13.45 1.09
N ARG A 86 -13.02 -14.17 2.12
CA ARG A 86 -14.41 -14.13 2.58
C ARG A 86 -14.84 -12.73 3.00
N ARG A 87 -14.01 -12.03 3.77
CA ARG A 87 -14.25 -10.63 4.15
C ARG A 87 -14.18 -9.69 2.95
N ALA A 88 -13.24 -9.88 2.03
CA ALA A 88 -13.13 -9.06 0.83
C ALA A 88 -14.38 -9.16 -0.07
N GLY A 89 -14.99 -10.35 -0.14
CA GLY A 89 -16.25 -10.57 -0.87
C GLY A 89 -17.48 -9.98 -0.19
N ALA A 90 -17.45 -9.85 1.15
CA ALA A 90 -18.50 -9.22 1.94
C ALA A 90 -17.89 -8.35 3.07
N PRO A 91 -17.38 -7.15 2.75
CA PRO A 91 -16.65 -6.32 3.70
C PRO A 91 -17.49 -5.99 4.93
N PRO A 92 -17.03 -6.32 6.15
CA PRO A 92 -17.67 -5.86 7.37
C PRO A 92 -17.71 -4.32 7.45
N PRO A 93 -18.65 -3.75 8.22
CA PRO A 93 -18.58 -2.33 8.57
C PRO A 93 -17.22 -1.97 9.15
N ASP A 94 -16.78 -0.74 8.92
CA ASP A 94 -15.50 -0.22 9.44
C ASP A 94 -14.24 -0.92 8.92
N THR A 95 -14.37 -1.63 7.81
CA THR A 95 -13.24 -2.15 7.04
C THR A 95 -13.21 -1.58 5.62
N GLU A 96 -12.02 -1.42 5.07
CA GLU A 96 -11.80 -0.86 3.73
C GLU A 96 -10.43 -1.25 3.15
N TYR A 97 -10.21 -0.89 1.88
CA TYR A 97 -8.96 -1.15 1.14
C TYR A 97 -8.49 -2.60 1.15
N TYR A 98 -9.39 -3.51 0.83
CA TYR A 98 -9.06 -4.92 0.59
C TYR A 98 -8.19 -5.05 -0.67
N SER A 99 -6.94 -5.48 -0.48
CA SER A 99 -5.99 -5.76 -1.55
C SER A 99 -5.20 -7.05 -1.32
N VAL A 100 -4.80 -7.71 -2.39
CA VAL A 100 -3.87 -8.85 -2.37
C VAL A 100 -2.58 -8.50 -3.08
N LYS A 101 -1.48 -9.11 -2.67
CA LYS A 101 -0.20 -9.08 -3.38
C LYS A 101 -0.06 -10.38 -4.15
N VAL A 102 0.16 -10.30 -5.45
CA VAL A 102 0.15 -11.44 -6.36
C VAL A 102 1.48 -11.56 -7.09
N ARG A 103 1.97 -12.79 -7.23
CA ARG A 103 3.07 -13.15 -8.13
C ARG A 103 2.61 -13.01 -9.57
N VAL A 104 3.20 -12.08 -10.32
CA VAL A 104 2.97 -11.88 -11.75
C VAL A 104 4.22 -12.29 -12.51
N ARG A 105 4.11 -13.29 -13.39
CA ARG A 105 5.22 -13.80 -14.20
C ARG A 105 5.03 -13.51 -15.67
N GLU A 106 6.10 -13.10 -16.33
CA GLU A 106 6.19 -13.00 -17.79
C GLU A 106 7.57 -13.50 -18.25
N GLY A 107 7.61 -14.67 -18.89
CA GLY A 107 8.86 -15.34 -19.22
C GLY A 107 9.70 -15.57 -17.96
N GLU A 108 10.92 -15.03 -17.95
CA GLU A 108 11.83 -15.10 -16.79
C GLU A 108 11.60 -13.98 -15.77
N SER A 109 10.76 -12.98 -16.09
CA SER A 109 10.47 -11.87 -15.17
C SER A 109 9.40 -12.26 -14.16
N LEU A 110 9.66 -11.97 -12.89
CA LEU A 110 8.72 -12.08 -11.78
C LEU A 110 8.59 -10.72 -11.10
N GLU A 111 7.37 -10.30 -10.80
CA GLU A 111 7.08 -9.11 -10.02
C GLU A 111 5.94 -9.41 -9.04
N TYR A 112 5.95 -8.74 -7.88
CA TYR A 112 4.91 -8.84 -6.89
C TYR A 112 4.06 -7.57 -6.91
N LEU A 113 2.82 -7.68 -7.38
CA LEU A 113 1.94 -6.52 -7.55
C LEU A 113 0.82 -6.54 -6.53
N TRP A 114 0.48 -5.37 -5.98
CA TRP A 114 -0.73 -5.18 -5.20
C TRP A 114 -1.93 -4.98 -6.13
N LEU A 115 -3.04 -5.64 -5.83
CA LEU A 115 -4.30 -5.55 -6.56
C LEU A 115 -5.46 -5.29 -5.61
N SER A 116 -6.30 -4.31 -5.93
CA SER A 116 -7.53 -3.96 -5.21
C SER A 116 -8.79 -4.32 -6.01
N ASN A 117 -9.97 -3.99 -5.48
CA ASN A 117 -11.27 -4.18 -6.14
C ASN A 117 -11.49 -5.65 -6.56
N LEU A 118 -11.29 -6.53 -5.59
CA LEU A 118 -11.26 -7.97 -5.78
C LEU A 118 -12.64 -8.52 -6.15
N LYS A 119 -12.67 -9.44 -7.11
CA LYS A 119 -13.88 -10.14 -7.54
C LYS A 119 -13.57 -11.60 -7.79
N ALA A 120 -14.38 -12.48 -7.20
CA ALA A 120 -14.36 -13.91 -7.49
C ALA A 120 -15.02 -14.18 -8.85
N ASN A 121 -14.38 -15.00 -9.67
CA ASN A 121 -14.82 -15.42 -11.00
C ASN A 121 -14.64 -16.95 -11.13
N GLY A 122 -15.51 -17.72 -10.47
CA GLY A 122 -15.36 -19.17 -10.39
C GLY A 122 -14.14 -19.56 -9.53
N GLU A 123 -13.22 -20.32 -10.11
CA GLU A 123 -11.97 -20.74 -9.44
C GLU A 123 -10.90 -19.63 -9.41
N LEU A 124 -11.08 -18.60 -10.24
CA LEU A 124 -10.14 -17.48 -10.34
C LEU A 124 -10.64 -16.24 -9.59
N TRP A 125 -9.71 -15.34 -9.32
CA TRP A 125 -9.97 -14.01 -8.83
C TRP A 125 -9.52 -12.98 -9.86
N SER A 126 -10.08 -11.78 -9.76
CA SER A 126 -9.61 -10.62 -10.51
C SER A 126 -9.52 -9.40 -9.61
N GLY A 127 -8.61 -8.49 -9.96
CA GLY A 127 -8.42 -7.23 -9.26
C GLY A 127 -7.78 -6.19 -10.17
N ARG A 128 -7.65 -4.95 -9.69
CA ARG A 128 -6.99 -3.86 -10.40
C ARG A 128 -5.61 -3.61 -9.80
N ILE A 129 -4.59 -3.56 -10.65
CA ILE A 129 -3.21 -3.32 -10.24
C ILE A 129 -3.08 -1.91 -9.61
N ASP A 130 -2.59 -1.81 -8.38
CA ASP A 130 -2.50 -0.55 -7.62
C ASP A 130 -1.15 0.16 -7.79
N ASN A 131 -0.07 -0.63 -7.90
CA ASN A 131 1.30 -0.11 -8.06
C ASN A 131 1.65 0.07 -9.54
N THR A 132 2.72 0.79 -9.82
CA THR A 132 3.24 0.95 -11.19
C THR A 132 4.12 -0.24 -11.51
N PRO A 133 3.73 -1.12 -12.45
CA PRO A 133 4.51 -2.32 -12.77
C PRO A 133 5.83 -1.98 -13.45
N MET A 134 6.84 -2.81 -13.20
CA MET A 134 8.09 -2.86 -13.96
C MET A 134 7.97 -3.80 -15.15
N ILE A 135 7.19 -4.87 -15.03
CA ILE A 135 6.83 -5.76 -16.15
C ILE A 135 6.00 -4.98 -17.17
N ARG A 136 6.43 -4.99 -18.43
CA ARG A 136 5.85 -4.14 -19.49
C ARG A 136 4.50 -4.62 -20.02
N SER A 137 4.16 -5.90 -19.85
CA SER A 137 2.88 -6.47 -20.33
C SER A 137 1.66 -6.00 -19.53
N VAL A 138 1.87 -5.46 -18.34
CA VAL A 138 0.81 -4.99 -17.45
C VAL A 138 1.01 -3.52 -17.09
N LYS A 139 -0.08 -2.83 -16.74
CA LYS A 139 -0.04 -1.42 -16.33
C LYS A 139 -0.86 -1.16 -15.09
N LYS A 140 -0.52 -0.09 -14.37
CA LYS A 140 -1.31 0.40 -13.24
C LYS A 140 -2.78 0.59 -13.64
N GLY A 141 -3.67 0.12 -12.78
CA GLY A 141 -5.12 0.15 -12.94
C GLY A 141 -5.66 -0.89 -13.90
N GLN A 142 -4.84 -1.70 -14.58
CA GLN A 142 -5.33 -2.79 -15.41
C GLN A 142 -6.03 -3.86 -14.55
N SER A 143 -7.10 -4.45 -15.09
CA SER A 143 -7.70 -5.64 -14.50
C SER A 143 -6.81 -6.85 -14.79
N TYR A 144 -6.47 -7.62 -13.77
CA TYR A 144 -5.63 -8.80 -13.89
C TYR A 144 -6.33 -9.99 -13.21
N SER A 145 -6.29 -11.15 -13.85
CA SER A 145 -6.89 -12.39 -13.35
C SER A 145 -5.78 -13.28 -12.80
N PHE A 146 -6.04 -13.90 -11.66
CA PHE A 146 -5.06 -14.70 -10.94
C PHE A 146 -5.72 -15.84 -10.16
N ALA A 147 -4.96 -16.90 -9.91
CA ALA A 147 -5.35 -17.98 -9.03
C ALA A 147 -5.05 -17.62 -7.57
N LYS A 148 -5.81 -18.22 -6.65
CA LYS A 148 -5.59 -18.05 -5.21
C LYS A 148 -4.17 -18.42 -4.78
N SER A 149 -3.56 -19.43 -5.42
CA SER A 149 -2.18 -19.87 -5.18
C SER A 149 -1.11 -18.84 -5.58
N GLU A 150 -1.46 -17.82 -6.34
CA GLU A 150 -0.54 -16.76 -6.74
C GLU A 150 -0.51 -15.60 -5.73
N ILE A 151 -1.44 -15.57 -4.79
CA ILE A 151 -1.48 -14.59 -3.70
C ILE A 151 -0.34 -14.93 -2.71
N VAL A 152 0.46 -13.94 -2.34
CA VAL A 152 1.56 -14.09 -1.37
C VAL A 152 1.43 -13.20 -0.14
N ASP A 153 0.53 -12.21 -0.20
CA ASP A 153 0.20 -11.34 0.91
C ASP A 153 -1.19 -10.75 0.68
N TRP A 154 -1.77 -10.17 1.72
CA TRP A 154 -3.05 -9.47 1.65
C TRP A 154 -3.11 -8.38 2.70
N THR A 155 -4.02 -7.41 2.51
CA THR A 155 -4.19 -6.32 3.46
C THR A 155 -5.60 -5.75 3.43
N TYR A 156 -6.05 -5.24 4.57
CA TYR A 156 -7.18 -4.34 4.69
C TYR A 156 -6.99 -3.39 5.89
N ILE A 157 -7.75 -2.29 5.92
CA ILE A 157 -7.75 -1.33 7.03
C ILE A 157 -8.92 -1.62 7.96
N ASP A 158 -8.65 -1.77 9.25
CA ASP A 158 -9.62 -1.76 10.34
C ASP A 158 -9.70 -0.34 10.91
N ARG A 159 -10.76 0.40 10.55
CA ARG A 159 -10.93 1.81 10.95
C ARG A 159 -11.19 1.97 12.45
N THR A 160 -11.85 0.99 13.07
CA THR A 160 -12.12 1.01 14.50
C THR A 160 -10.82 0.96 15.30
N LYS A 161 -9.89 0.11 14.89
CA LYS A 161 -8.57 -0.03 15.54
C LYS A 161 -7.54 0.96 15.02
N LYS A 162 -7.79 1.60 13.88
CA LYS A 162 -6.82 2.41 13.13
C LYS A 162 -5.56 1.60 12.80
N LYS A 163 -5.76 0.38 12.31
CA LYS A 163 -4.70 -0.59 12.02
C LYS A 163 -4.80 -1.12 10.60
N ILE A 164 -3.64 -1.38 10.02
CA ILE A 164 -3.50 -2.20 8.82
C ILE A 164 -3.38 -3.65 9.30
N VAL A 165 -4.27 -4.51 8.79
CA VAL A 165 -4.27 -5.94 9.06
C VAL A 165 -3.69 -6.67 7.86
N GLY A 166 -2.79 -7.63 8.08
CA GLY A 166 -2.03 -8.29 7.02
C GLY A 166 -0.73 -7.55 6.72
N ASN A 167 -0.38 -7.44 5.43
CA ASN A 167 0.82 -6.75 4.97
C ASN A 167 2.12 -7.39 5.52
N PHE A 168 2.12 -8.72 5.62
CA PHE A 168 3.16 -9.48 6.29
C PHE A 168 4.50 -9.39 5.57
N THR A 169 4.50 -9.30 4.23
CA THR A 169 5.73 -9.15 3.44
C THR A 169 6.39 -7.81 3.71
N THR A 170 5.62 -6.74 3.93
CA THR A 170 6.16 -5.45 4.41
C THR A 170 6.75 -5.58 5.81
N CYS A 171 6.10 -6.31 6.71
CA CYS A 171 6.68 -6.59 8.03
C CYS A 171 8.00 -7.36 7.96
N ALA A 172 8.14 -8.30 7.02
CA ALA A 172 9.42 -8.95 6.75
C ALA A 172 10.47 -7.98 6.20
N LEU A 173 10.10 -7.05 5.30
CA LEU A 173 11.03 -6.03 4.82
C LEU A 173 11.50 -5.09 5.94
N LEU A 174 10.62 -4.77 6.90
CA LEU A 174 10.96 -3.93 8.05
C LEU A 174 12.02 -4.55 8.98
N THR A 175 12.26 -5.87 8.93
CA THR A 175 13.34 -6.48 9.71
C THR A 175 14.73 -6.11 9.16
N LYS A 176 14.81 -5.55 7.95
CA LYS A 176 16.04 -5.05 7.33
C LYS A 176 16.34 -3.59 7.72
N GLU A 177 15.39 -2.89 8.33
CA GLU A 177 15.54 -1.50 8.76
C GLU A 177 16.09 -1.42 10.20
N PRO A 178 16.75 -0.30 10.57
CA PRO A 178 17.07 -0.02 11.96
C PRO A 178 15.83 -0.09 12.86
N PRO A 179 15.92 -0.60 14.11
CA PRO A 179 14.75 -0.79 14.97
C PRO A 179 13.91 0.48 15.19
N ASP A 180 14.55 1.64 15.31
CA ASP A 180 13.87 2.93 15.47
C ASP A 180 13.12 3.35 14.20
N VAL A 181 13.67 3.05 13.02
CA VAL A 181 13.02 3.28 11.73
C VAL A 181 11.82 2.36 11.57
N ALA A 182 11.99 1.06 11.84
CA ALA A 182 10.92 0.07 11.76
C ALA A 182 9.76 0.42 12.69
N GLN A 183 10.03 0.77 13.94
CA GLN A 183 9.01 1.19 14.92
C GLN A 183 8.27 2.46 14.49
N ARG A 184 8.98 3.45 13.92
CA ARG A 184 8.34 4.66 13.39
C ARG A 184 7.40 4.33 12.24
N ILE A 185 7.82 3.50 11.29
CA ILE A 185 6.98 3.09 10.16
C ILE A 185 5.76 2.32 10.67
N GLN A 186 5.93 1.36 11.58
CA GLN A 186 4.81 0.62 12.16
C GLN A 186 3.79 1.54 12.83
N LYS A 187 4.26 2.51 13.63
CA LYS A 187 3.39 3.49 14.29
C LYS A 187 2.70 4.43 13.31
N GLN A 188 3.42 4.93 12.30
CA GLN A 188 2.91 5.88 11.32
C GLN A 188 1.79 5.29 10.47
N TYR A 189 1.92 4.03 10.06
CA TYR A 189 0.96 3.36 9.18
C TYR A 189 -0.03 2.48 9.94
N GLY A 190 0.15 2.30 11.25
CA GLY A 190 -0.68 1.38 12.04
C GLY A 190 -0.47 -0.08 11.64
N LEU A 191 0.72 -0.45 11.15
CA LEU A 191 1.08 -1.84 10.88
C LEU A 191 1.24 -2.59 12.20
N ASP A 192 0.68 -3.80 12.26
CA ASP A 192 0.75 -4.70 13.42
C ASP A 192 1.54 -5.95 13.02
N CYS A 193 2.87 -5.88 13.12
CA CYS A 193 3.76 -6.94 12.64
C CYS A 193 3.87 -8.14 13.59
N ASP A 194 3.47 -7.97 14.85
CA ASP A 194 3.56 -9.00 15.89
C ASP A 194 2.38 -9.98 15.85
N ARG A 195 1.33 -9.68 15.07
CA ARG A 195 0.04 -10.39 15.09
C ARG A 195 -0.15 -11.46 14.06
#